data_AF-Q7XX44-F1
#
_entry.id   AF-Q7XX44-F1
#
_cell.length_a   1.000
_cell.length_b   1.000
_cell.length_c   1.000
_cell.angle_alpha   90.00
_cell.angle_beta   90.00
_cell.angle_gamma   90.00
#
_symmetry.space_group_name_H-M   'P 1'
#
loop_
_entity.id
_entity.type
_entity.pdbx_description
1 polymer ?
#
loop_
_entity_poly.entity_id
_entity_poly.type
_entity_poly.pdbx_seq_one_letter_code
_entity_poly.pdbx_strand_id
1 'polypeptide(L)'
;MADSDSPATWELSLPQSEGYVIELHRMLRRLRYPGFPSYRVRQCGSVWEARVEIHPRVPSELDYSFQTRHHRDLPETAMQDAAREVFLRLSSIHRAELVSTEFAHHPFREEGNSVCTVQDMPCCYNPMVTRLSRWAEAVDDYYEEALLEIDDHQRRVGELETEVTDLTAQQLQLEEEHQAWGSEIDSLKAQLQVHGDQFQQLSDQYNDRRGMMDTLEEQLRESQEHVS
;
A
#
# COMPACT_ATOMS: atom_id res chain seq x y z
N MET A 1 2.26 35.01 5.02
CA MET A 1 1.78 33.64 4.74
C MET A 1 1.29 33.66 3.31
N ALA A 2 2.11 33.18 2.38
CA ALA A 2 1.79 33.13 0.96
C ALA A 2 1.53 31.66 0.63
N ASP A 3 0.33 31.36 0.14
CA ASP A 3 -0.01 30.10 -0.50
C ASP A 3 1.00 29.82 -1.60
N SER A 4 1.81 28.78 -1.42
CA SER A 4 2.72 28.24 -2.45
C SER A 4 2.20 26.89 -2.89
N ASP A 5 0.99 26.89 -3.44
CA ASP A 5 0.39 25.73 -4.12
C ASP A 5 0.09 26.10 -5.58
N SER A 6 1.06 26.77 -6.22
CA SER A 6 1.07 26.87 -7.68
C SER A 6 1.77 25.64 -8.23
N PRO A 7 1.09 24.76 -9.00
CA PRO A 7 1.78 23.70 -9.71
C PRO A 7 2.74 24.40 -10.67
N ALA A 8 4.04 24.13 -10.52
CA ALA A 8 5.06 24.73 -11.36
C ALA A 8 4.85 24.24 -12.80
N THR A 9 4.09 25.00 -13.59
CA THR A 9 3.88 24.80 -15.02
C THR A 9 5.17 25.16 -15.73
N TRP A 10 6.11 24.23 -15.80
CA TRP A 10 7.23 24.36 -16.71
C TRP A 10 6.70 23.98 -18.10
N GLU A 11 6.54 24.97 -18.98
CA GLU A 11 6.36 24.75 -20.43
C GLU A 11 7.62 24.05 -20.96
N LEU A 12 7.69 22.73 -20.82
CA LEU A 12 8.69 21.95 -21.51
C LEU A 12 8.46 22.13 -23.01
N SER A 13 9.50 22.59 -23.70
CA SER A 13 9.51 22.62 -25.16
C SER A 13 9.22 21.21 -25.66
N LEU A 14 8.17 21.04 -26.47
CA LEU A 14 7.81 19.75 -27.03
C LEU A 14 9.06 19.05 -27.61
N PRO A 15 9.30 17.76 -27.30
CA PRO A 15 10.41 17.01 -27.89
C PRO A 15 10.40 17.17 -29.42
N GLN A 16 11.49 17.67 -29.99
CA GLN A 16 11.48 18.26 -31.34
C GLN A 16 11.64 17.28 -32.49
N SER A 17 11.91 15.98 -32.26
CA SER A 17 12.17 15.08 -33.40
C SER A 17 11.43 13.75 -33.35
N GLU A 18 11.30 13.05 -32.22
CA GLU A 18 10.77 11.67 -32.22
C GLU A 18 9.99 11.28 -30.94
N GLY A 19 9.02 10.36 -31.06
CA GLY A 19 8.29 9.76 -29.92
C GLY A 19 6.76 9.94 -29.92
N TYR A 20 6.09 9.39 -28.90
CA TYR A 20 4.63 9.41 -28.76
C TYR A 20 4.03 10.81 -28.68
N VAL A 21 4.78 11.81 -28.19
CA VAL A 21 4.32 13.20 -28.20
C VAL A 21 4.06 13.70 -29.62
N ILE A 22 4.95 13.38 -30.57
CA ILE A 22 4.79 13.78 -31.98
C ILE A 22 3.73 12.94 -32.68
N GLU A 23 3.73 11.62 -32.44
CA GLU A 23 2.73 10.73 -33.04
C GLU A 23 1.31 11.03 -32.57
N LEU A 24 1.14 11.39 -31.29
CA LEU A 24 -0.13 11.89 -30.77
C LEU A 24 -0.57 13.17 -31.50
N HIS A 25 0.35 14.11 -31.74
CA HIS A 25 0.02 15.31 -32.51
C HIS A 25 -0.40 15.00 -33.96
N ARG A 26 0.29 14.07 -34.62
CA ARG A 26 -0.06 13.64 -35.99
C ARG A 26 -1.44 12.98 -36.02
N MET A 27 -1.70 12.07 -35.08
CA MET A 27 -2.99 11.39 -34.95
C MET A 27 -4.13 12.38 -34.64
N LEU A 28 -3.93 13.33 -33.73
CA LEU A 28 -4.96 14.33 -33.40
C LEU A 28 -5.30 15.22 -34.58
N ARG A 29 -4.31 15.61 -35.39
CA ARG A 29 -4.56 16.31 -36.66
C ARG A 29 -5.35 15.44 -37.63
N ARG A 30 -5.04 14.13 -37.70
CA ARG A 30 -5.75 13.18 -38.57
C ARG A 30 -7.21 13.01 -38.15
N LEU A 31 -7.46 12.95 -36.84
CA LEU A 31 -8.79 12.87 -36.23
C LEU A 31 -9.54 14.21 -36.17
N ARG A 32 -8.91 15.30 -36.64
CA ARG A 32 -9.45 16.67 -36.68
C ARG A 32 -9.83 17.23 -35.31
N TYR A 33 -8.99 16.99 -34.30
CA TYR A 33 -9.12 17.67 -33.01
C TYR A 33 -8.79 19.16 -33.13
N PRO A 34 -9.47 20.04 -32.36
CA PRO A 34 -9.43 21.49 -32.56
C PRO A 34 -8.10 22.14 -32.13
N GLY A 35 -7.32 21.47 -31.27
CA GLY A 35 -6.09 22.02 -30.72
C GLY A 35 -5.05 20.94 -30.39
N PHE A 36 -3.85 21.40 -30.03
CA PHE A 36 -2.81 20.53 -29.51
C PHE A 36 -3.11 20.16 -28.04
N PRO A 37 -2.69 18.97 -27.59
CA PRO A 37 -2.77 18.56 -26.20
C PRO A 37 -1.95 19.49 -25.31
N SER A 38 -2.46 19.73 -24.10
CA SER A 38 -1.74 20.43 -23.04
C SER A 38 -0.99 19.42 -22.19
N TYR A 39 0.30 19.64 -21.94
CA TYR A 39 1.12 18.79 -21.07
C TYR A 39 1.38 19.52 -19.76
N ARG A 40 1.11 18.86 -18.64
CA ARG A 40 1.47 19.33 -17.29
C ARG A 40 2.38 18.32 -16.63
N VAL A 41 3.55 18.72 -16.19
CA VAL A 41 4.52 17.83 -15.56
C VAL A 41 4.75 18.28 -14.13
N ARG A 42 4.78 17.33 -13.19
CA ARG A 42 5.06 17.59 -11.77
C ARG A 42 6.07 16.59 -11.23
N GLN A 43 6.89 17.05 -10.30
CA GLN A 43 7.79 16.19 -9.54
C GLN A 43 7.10 15.75 -8.25
N CYS A 44 7.05 14.45 -8.00
CA CYS A 44 6.49 13.84 -6.81
C CYS A 44 7.58 13.01 -6.12
N GLY A 45 8.33 13.64 -5.20
CA GLY A 45 9.50 13.03 -4.57
C GLY A 45 10.63 12.81 -5.57
N SER A 46 11.08 11.56 -5.73
CA SER A 46 12.08 11.16 -6.74
C SER A 46 11.48 10.86 -8.11
N VAL A 47 10.14 10.91 -8.24
CA VAL A 47 9.41 10.48 -9.44
C VAL A 47 8.90 11.68 -10.22
N TRP A 48 8.88 11.57 -11.55
CA TRP A 48 8.21 12.53 -12.43
C TRP A 48 6.88 11.98 -12.92
N GLU A 49 5.84 12.80 -12.79
CA GLU A 49 4.52 12.54 -13.34
C GLU A 49 4.17 13.57 -14.41
N ALA A 50 3.50 13.13 -15.47
CA ALA A 50 2.97 14.01 -16.51
C ALA A 50 1.49 13.75 -16.72
N ARG A 51 0.74 14.80 -17.03
CA ARG A 51 -0.66 14.78 -17.42
C ARG A 51 -0.81 15.39 -18.79
N VAL A 52 -1.58 14.75 -19.65
CA VAL A 52 -1.93 15.21 -20.99
C VAL A 52 -3.43 15.45 -21.04
N GLU A 53 -3.81 16.67 -21.38
CA GLU A 53 -5.19 17.11 -21.51
C GLU A 53 -5.51 17.39 -22.98
N ILE A 54 -6.61 16.82 -23.48
CA ILE A 54 -7.09 17.00 -24.85
C ILE A 54 -8.50 17.54 -24.81
N HIS A 55 -8.66 18.71 -25.43
CA HIS A 55 -9.96 19.31 -25.67
C HIS A 55 -10.75 18.49 -26.71
N PRO A 56 -12.01 18.15 -26.45
CA PRO A 56 -12.79 17.29 -27.32
C PRO A 56 -13.18 18.00 -28.62
N ARG A 57 -13.59 17.20 -29.60
CA ARG A 57 -14.09 17.72 -30.89
C ARG A 57 -15.42 18.44 -30.74
N VAL A 58 -16.25 17.98 -29.80
CA VAL A 58 -17.57 18.53 -29.52
C VAL A 58 -17.50 19.34 -28.22
N PRO A 59 -17.86 20.64 -28.22
CA PRO A 59 -17.77 21.49 -27.03
C PRO A 59 -18.60 21.05 -25.81
N SER A 60 -19.53 20.11 -25.99
CA SER A 60 -20.35 19.54 -24.91
C SER A 60 -19.72 18.31 -24.24
N GLU A 61 -18.63 17.79 -24.78
CA GLU A 61 -17.87 16.68 -24.19
C GLU A 61 -16.87 17.20 -23.16
N LEU A 62 -16.46 16.35 -22.23
CA LEU A 62 -15.41 16.68 -21.26
C LEU A 62 -14.03 16.51 -21.89
N ASP A 63 -13.08 17.31 -21.41
CA ASP A 63 -11.67 17.15 -21.76
C ASP A 63 -11.17 15.76 -21.37
N TYR A 64 -10.45 15.11 -22.28
CA TYR A 64 -9.76 13.89 -21.96
C TYR A 64 -8.50 14.22 -21.17
N SER A 65 -8.36 13.69 -19.97
CA SER A 65 -7.17 13.85 -19.14
C SER A 65 -6.56 12.49 -18.85
N PHE A 66 -5.31 12.30 -19.26
CA PHE A 66 -4.55 11.09 -19.00
C PHE A 66 -3.27 11.45 -18.26
N GLN A 67 -2.80 10.57 -17.38
CA GLN A 67 -1.57 10.77 -16.63
C GLN A 67 -0.58 9.64 -16.87
N THR A 68 0.68 9.87 -16.52
CA THR A 68 1.73 8.86 -16.46
C THR A 68 1.26 7.65 -15.67
N ARG A 69 1.50 6.47 -16.22
CA ARG A 69 1.22 5.19 -15.55
C ARG A 69 2.44 4.63 -14.85
N HIS A 70 3.62 4.86 -15.44
CA HIS A 70 4.86 4.28 -14.96
C HIS A 70 5.70 5.29 -14.18
N HIS A 71 6.47 4.77 -13.24
CA HIS A 71 7.55 5.53 -12.60
C HIS A 71 8.55 6.01 -13.65
N ARG A 72 8.87 7.31 -13.63
CA ARG A 72 9.81 7.92 -14.56
C ARG A 72 10.79 8.81 -13.81
N ASP A 73 12.08 8.61 -14.12
CA ASP A 73 13.18 9.36 -13.51
C ASP A 73 13.41 10.72 -14.16
N LEU A 74 12.87 10.92 -15.37
CA LEU A 74 13.06 12.13 -16.17
C LEU A 74 11.71 12.71 -16.64
N PRO A 75 11.55 14.05 -16.65
CA PRO A 75 10.31 14.70 -17.07
C PRO A 75 9.95 14.41 -18.53
N GLU A 76 10.93 14.30 -19.44
CA GLU A 76 10.67 13.98 -20.84
C GLU A 76 10.12 12.56 -20.99
N THR A 77 10.62 11.61 -20.18
CA THR A 77 10.14 10.22 -20.20
C THR A 77 8.74 10.10 -19.59
N ALA A 78 8.42 10.93 -18.59
CA ALA A 78 7.06 11.10 -18.07
C ALA A 78 6.10 11.63 -19.13
N MET A 79 6.50 12.67 -19.88
CA MET A 79 5.67 13.20 -20.98
C MET A 79 5.43 12.18 -22.09
N GLN A 80 6.44 11.41 -22.47
CA GLN A 80 6.31 10.38 -23.50
C GLN A 80 5.41 9.23 -23.05
N ASP A 81 5.45 8.87 -21.76
CA ASP A 81 4.59 7.84 -21.17
C ASP A 81 3.13 8.29 -21.15
N ALA A 82 2.86 9.50 -20.67
CA ALA A 82 1.51 10.05 -20.69
C ALA A 82 0.99 10.22 -22.13
N ALA A 83 1.83 10.68 -23.06
CA ALA A 83 1.47 10.76 -24.48
C ALA A 83 1.18 9.38 -25.11
N ARG A 84 1.95 8.35 -24.74
CA ARG A 84 1.69 6.95 -25.16
C ARG A 84 0.32 6.50 -24.72
N GLU A 85 -0.03 6.74 -23.46
CA GLU A 85 -1.31 6.34 -22.91
C GLU A 85 -2.48 6.98 -23.67
N VAL A 86 -2.37 8.28 -23.93
CA VAL A 86 -3.38 9.01 -24.70
C VAL A 86 -3.48 8.45 -26.12
N PHE A 87 -2.34 8.21 -26.75
CA PHE A 87 -2.26 7.69 -28.11
C PHE A 87 -2.95 6.32 -28.22
N LEU A 88 -2.70 5.43 -27.26
CA LEU A 88 -3.35 4.12 -27.15
C LEU A 88 -4.86 4.22 -26.99
N ARG A 89 -5.31 5.01 -26.02
CA ARG A 89 -6.74 5.14 -25.69
C ARG A 89 -7.53 5.74 -26.85
N LEU A 90 -6.99 6.77 -27.48
CA LEU A 90 -7.62 7.37 -28.65
C LEU A 90 -7.56 6.47 -29.89
N SER A 91 -6.49 5.69 -30.07
CA SER A 91 -6.42 4.70 -31.14
C SER A 91 -7.51 3.64 -31.01
N SER A 92 -7.81 3.22 -29.77
CA SER A 92 -8.89 2.29 -29.47
C SER A 92 -10.27 2.92 -29.70
N ILE A 93 -10.51 4.12 -29.16
CA ILE A 93 -11.79 4.85 -29.30
C ILE A 93 -12.10 5.12 -30.78
N HIS A 94 -11.11 5.59 -31.54
CA HIS A 94 -11.29 6.02 -32.93
C HIS A 94 -10.85 4.96 -33.95
N ARG A 95 -10.81 3.68 -33.55
CA ARG A 95 -10.32 2.55 -34.38
C ARG A 95 -10.97 2.52 -35.76
N ALA A 96 -12.27 2.79 -35.86
CA ALA A 96 -13.00 2.82 -37.13
C ALA A 96 -12.56 3.97 -38.05
N GLU A 97 -12.23 5.14 -37.50
CA GLU A 97 -11.73 6.29 -38.26
C GLU A 97 -10.26 6.10 -38.70
N LEU A 98 -9.49 5.37 -37.90
CA LEU A 98 -8.06 5.17 -38.13
C LEU A 98 -7.72 3.95 -39.00
N VAL A 99 -8.69 3.07 -39.29
CA VAL A 99 -8.48 1.78 -39.99
C VAL A 99 -7.84 1.89 -41.38
N SER A 100 -7.98 3.04 -42.04
CA SER A 100 -7.42 3.33 -43.38
C SER A 100 -6.23 4.29 -43.35
N THR A 101 -5.64 4.46 -42.17
CA THR A 101 -4.51 5.36 -41.95
C THR A 101 -3.27 4.59 -41.54
N GLU A 102 -2.13 5.27 -41.55
CA GLU A 102 -0.85 4.82 -41.02
C GLU A 102 -0.91 4.35 -39.54
N PHE A 103 -1.92 4.77 -38.78
CA PHE A 103 -2.16 4.36 -37.39
C PHE A 103 -2.95 3.03 -37.25
N ALA A 104 -3.53 2.50 -38.34
CA ALA A 104 -4.41 1.32 -38.30
C ALA A 104 -3.74 0.06 -37.73
N HIS A 105 -2.43 -0.06 -37.96
CA HIS A 105 -1.63 -1.23 -37.61
C HIS A 105 -0.33 -0.82 -36.93
N HIS A 106 -0.36 0.25 -36.13
CA HIS A 106 0.84 0.73 -35.46
C HIS A 106 1.48 -0.44 -34.67
N PRO A 107 2.72 -0.85 -34.97
CA PRO A 107 3.41 -1.86 -34.16
C PRO A 107 3.72 -1.22 -32.82
N PHE A 108 3.16 -1.77 -31.74
CA PHE A 108 3.51 -1.39 -30.38
C PHE A 108 4.89 -1.96 -30.03
N ARG A 109 5.69 -1.14 -29.33
CA ARG A 109 7.15 -1.19 -29.15
C ARG A 109 7.74 -2.47 -28.53
N GLU A 110 9.00 -2.73 -28.87
CA GLU A 110 9.98 -3.41 -27.98
C GLU A 110 10.54 -2.44 -26.92
N GLU A 111 10.86 -3.00 -25.75
CA GLU A 111 11.49 -2.34 -24.61
C GLU A 111 12.90 -1.83 -24.98
N GLY A 112 13.14 -0.50 -24.88
CA GLY A 112 14.46 0.11 -25.06
C GLY A 112 14.62 1.09 -26.23
N ASN A 113 13.69 1.16 -27.18
CA ASN A 113 13.72 2.18 -28.23
C ASN A 113 13.00 3.45 -27.77
N SER A 114 13.64 4.62 -27.87
CA SER A 114 13.05 5.94 -27.54
C SER A 114 12.25 6.54 -28.71
N VAL A 115 12.22 5.87 -29.85
CA VAL A 115 11.60 6.35 -31.09
C VAL A 115 10.30 5.59 -31.36
N CYS A 116 9.24 6.32 -31.69
CA CYS A 116 7.97 5.78 -32.19
C CYS A 116 7.90 6.22 -33.65
N THR A 117 8.07 5.31 -34.62
CA THR A 117 7.96 5.63 -36.04
C THR A 117 6.76 4.94 -36.63
N VAL A 118 5.77 5.73 -37.03
CA VAL A 118 4.80 5.29 -38.01
C VAL A 118 5.50 5.14 -39.35
N GLN A 119 5.48 3.96 -39.96
CA GLN A 119 6.02 3.80 -41.31
C GLN A 119 5.07 4.48 -42.31
N ASP A 120 5.59 5.42 -43.10
CA ASP A 120 4.91 6.14 -44.20
C ASP A 120 4.48 5.22 -45.39
N MET A 121 4.45 3.90 -45.20
CA MET A 121 4.14 2.99 -46.30
C MET A 121 2.62 2.91 -46.52
N PRO A 122 2.09 3.21 -47.72
CA PRO A 122 0.67 3.08 -48.02
C PRO A 122 0.22 1.65 -47.74
N CYS A 123 -0.80 1.50 -46.90
CA CYS A 123 -1.29 0.21 -46.45
C CYS A 123 -1.85 -0.62 -47.61
N CYS A 124 -1.04 -1.52 -48.16
CA CYS A 124 -1.51 -2.75 -48.78
C CYS A 124 -0.95 -3.92 -47.96
N TYR A 125 -1.73 -4.34 -46.97
CA TYR A 125 -1.68 -5.67 -46.32
C TYR A 125 -0.25 -6.20 -46.07
N ASN A 126 0.43 -5.71 -45.04
CA ASN A 126 1.61 -6.40 -44.51
C ASN A 126 1.15 -7.32 -43.36
N PRO A 127 0.90 -8.63 -43.61
CA PRO A 127 0.39 -9.56 -42.60
C PRO A 127 1.34 -9.75 -41.41
N MET A 128 2.63 -9.46 -41.56
CA MET A 128 3.58 -9.47 -40.44
C MET A 128 3.33 -8.31 -39.47
N VAL A 129 3.04 -7.11 -39.99
CA VAL A 129 2.72 -5.94 -39.16
C VAL A 129 1.42 -6.17 -38.39
N THR A 130 0.37 -6.67 -39.06
CA THR A 130 -0.90 -7.02 -38.39
C THR A 130 -0.73 -8.09 -37.31
N ARG A 131 0.14 -9.09 -37.53
CA ARG A 131 0.38 -10.16 -36.54
C ARG A 131 1.18 -9.66 -35.34
N LEU A 132 2.19 -8.82 -35.56
CA LEU A 132 2.96 -8.19 -34.48
C LEU A 132 2.10 -7.23 -33.66
N SER A 133 1.24 -6.43 -34.30
CA SER A 133 0.29 -5.56 -33.58
C SER A 133 -0.64 -6.35 -32.66
N ARG A 134 -1.17 -7.50 -33.12
CA ARG A 134 -2.04 -8.35 -32.29
C ARG A 134 -1.32 -9.00 -31.12
N TRP A 135 -0.06 -9.38 -31.30
CA TRP A 135 0.75 -9.91 -30.19
C TRP A 135 1.07 -8.82 -29.18
N ALA A 136 1.38 -7.61 -29.64
CA ALA A 136 1.59 -6.47 -28.76
C ALA A 136 0.32 -6.08 -27.99
N GLU A 137 -0.86 -6.05 -28.64
CA GLU A 137 -2.16 -5.86 -27.95
C GLU A 137 -2.35 -6.90 -26.84
N ALA A 138 -2.11 -8.19 -27.12
CA ALA A 138 -2.25 -9.24 -26.13
C ALA A 138 -1.23 -9.12 -24.98
N VAL A 139 0.02 -8.75 -25.27
CA VAL A 139 1.05 -8.54 -24.24
C VAL A 139 0.73 -7.34 -23.36
N ASP A 140 0.20 -6.26 -23.91
CA ASP A 140 -0.27 -5.10 -23.13
C ASP A 140 -1.44 -5.51 -22.22
N ASP A 141 -2.41 -6.30 -22.70
CA ASP A 141 -3.53 -6.80 -21.87
C ASP A 141 -3.03 -7.65 -20.68
N TYR A 142 -2.08 -8.57 -20.93
CA TYR A 142 -1.47 -9.38 -19.86
C TYR A 142 -0.64 -8.54 -18.89
N TYR A 143 0.05 -7.51 -19.39
CA TYR A 143 0.81 -6.59 -18.54
C TYR A 143 -0.12 -5.78 -17.63
N GLU A 144 -1.25 -5.29 -18.15
CA GLU A 144 -2.27 -4.58 -17.37
C GLU A 144 -2.91 -5.49 -16.31
N GLU A 145 -3.21 -6.75 -16.64
CA GLU A 145 -3.70 -7.73 -15.67
C GLU A 145 -2.68 -8.00 -14.55
N ALA A 146 -1.40 -8.14 -14.91
CA ALA A 146 -0.32 -8.31 -13.94
C ALA A 146 -0.15 -7.08 -13.03
N LEU A 147 -0.32 -5.86 -13.55
CA LEU A 147 -0.27 -4.65 -12.73
C LEU A 147 -1.43 -4.60 -11.72
N LEU A 148 -2.65 -4.93 -12.14
CA LEU A 148 -3.80 -5.02 -11.23
C LEU A 148 -3.60 -6.08 -10.14
N GLU A 149 -2.99 -7.21 -10.49
CA GLU A 149 -2.65 -8.25 -9.53
C GLU A 149 -1.57 -7.77 -8.54
N ILE A 150 -0.56 -7.02 -9.00
CA ILE A 150 0.46 -6.43 -8.13
C ILE A 150 -0.17 -5.42 -7.16
N ASP A 151 -1.05 -4.54 -7.64
CA ASP A 151 -1.76 -3.57 -6.79
C ASP A 151 -2.64 -4.27 -5.74
N ASP A 152 -3.29 -5.37 -6.10
CA ASP A 152 -4.06 -6.19 -5.15
C ASP A 152 -3.18 -6.82 -4.07
N HIS A 153 -2.05 -7.39 -4.47
CA HIS A 153 -1.08 -7.94 -3.53
C HIS A 153 -0.50 -6.88 -2.62
N GLN A 154 -0.15 -5.70 -3.13
CA GLN A 154 0.36 -4.59 -2.32
C GLN A 154 -0.65 -4.13 -1.27
N ARG A 155 -1.93 -4.02 -1.64
CA ARG A 155 -3.00 -3.68 -0.70
C ARG A 155 -3.13 -4.73 0.40
N ARG A 156 -3.16 -6.02 0.03
CA ARG A 156 -3.26 -7.14 0.99
C ARG A 156 -2.06 -7.21 1.93
N VAL A 157 -0.86 -6.94 1.42
CA VAL A 157 0.35 -6.85 2.25
C VAL A 157 0.21 -5.70 3.25
N GLY A 158 -0.25 -4.52 2.82
CA GLY A 158 -0.49 -3.39 3.72
C GLY A 158 -1.52 -3.70 4.80
N GLU A 159 -2.62 -4.37 4.47
CA GLU A 159 -3.63 -4.83 5.44
C GLU A 159 -3.01 -5.81 6.46
N LEU A 160 -2.24 -6.79 6.00
CA LEU A 160 -1.57 -7.76 6.88
C LEU A 160 -0.51 -7.10 7.77
N GLU A 161 0.24 -6.13 7.27
CA GLU A 161 1.20 -5.35 8.07
C GLU A 161 0.49 -4.61 9.20
N THR A 162 -0.67 -3.98 8.92
CA THR A 162 -1.46 -3.32 9.97
C THR A 162 -1.99 -4.31 11.01
N GLU A 163 -2.50 -5.48 10.58
CA GLU A 163 -2.97 -6.52 11.49
C GLU A 163 -1.86 -7.06 12.39
N VAL A 164 -0.65 -7.28 11.85
CA VAL A 164 0.51 -7.70 12.63
C VAL A 164 0.88 -6.64 13.67
N THR A 165 0.84 -5.35 13.32
CA THR A 165 1.13 -4.28 14.30
C THR A 165 0.10 -4.25 15.44
N ASP A 166 -1.19 -4.42 15.14
CA ASP A 166 -2.25 -4.42 16.14
C ASP A 166 -2.17 -5.64 17.06
N LEU A 167 -1.93 -6.83 16.49
CA LEU A 167 -1.74 -8.06 17.27
C LEU A 167 -0.51 -7.99 18.16
N THR A 168 0.58 -7.39 17.68
CA THR A 168 1.79 -7.19 18.49
C THR A 168 1.52 -6.28 19.68
N ALA A 169 0.74 -5.21 19.49
CA ALA A 169 0.34 -4.32 20.59
C ALA A 169 -0.57 -5.04 21.61
N GLN A 170 -1.52 -5.86 21.14
CA GLN A 170 -2.36 -6.68 22.03
C GLN A 170 -1.55 -7.70 22.82
N GLN A 171 -0.56 -8.35 22.20
CA GLN A 171 0.31 -9.29 22.89
C GLN A 171 1.09 -8.61 24.02
N LEU A 172 1.65 -7.42 23.76
CA LEU A 172 2.37 -6.64 24.78
C LEU A 172 1.46 -6.34 25.98
N GLN A 173 0.23 -5.91 25.73
CA GLN A 173 -0.74 -5.62 26.79
C GLN A 173 -1.06 -6.86 27.62
N LEU A 174 -1.28 -8.01 26.98
CA LEU A 174 -1.55 -9.27 27.70
C LEU A 174 -0.35 -9.72 28.53
N GLU A 175 0.88 -9.51 28.05
CA GLU A 175 2.10 -9.80 28.80
C GLU A 175 2.23 -8.91 30.05
N GLU A 176 1.90 -7.63 29.94
CA GLU A 176 1.86 -6.70 31.08
C GLU A 176 0.81 -7.11 32.12
N GLU A 177 -0.41 -7.45 31.67
CA GLU A 177 -1.47 -7.95 32.56
C GLU A 177 -1.03 -9.24 33.25
N HIS A 178 -0.45 -10.20 32.53
CA HIS A 178 0.05 -11.44 33.12
C HIS A 178 1.14 -11.20 34.18
N GLN A 179 2.04 -10.24 33.96
CA GLN A 179 3.05 -9.86 34.96
C GLN A 179 2.40 -9.22 36.20
N ALA A 180 1.35 -8.41 36.03
CA ALA A 180 0.60 -7.83 37.13
C ALA A 180 -0.10 -8.91 37.97
N TRP A 181 -0.79 -9.85 37.33
CA TRP A 181 -1.41 -11.01 37.99
C TRP A 181 -0.37 -11.88 38.71
N GLY A 182 0.80 -12.10 38.10
CA GLY A 182 1.91 -12.84 38.74
C GLY A 182 2.38 -12.16 40.03
N SER A 183 2.53 -10.84 40.00
CA SER A 183 2.92 -10.04 41.18
C SER A 183 1.87 -10.08 42.28
N GLU A 184 0.59 -10.06 41.92
CA GLU A 184 -0.53 -10.18 42.88
C GLU A 184 -0.54 -11.56 43.55
N ILE A 185 -0.34 -12.63 42.78
CA ILE A 185 -0.25 -14.00 43.30
C ILE A 185 0.92 -14.12 44.30
N ASP A 186 2.08 -13.56 43.99
CA ASP A 186 3.23 -13.62 44.89
C ASP A 186 3.01 -12.82 46.18
N SER A 187 2.34 -11.67 46.09
CA SER A 187 1.88 -10.92 47.26
C SER A 187 0.93 -11.73 48.14
N LEU A 188 -0.07 -12.38 47.54
CA LEU A 188 -1.04 -13.22 48.26
C LEU A 188 -0.37 -14.45 48.89
N LYS A 189 0.58 -15.09 48.21
CA LYS A 189 1.38 -16.19 48.78
C LYS A 189 2.17 -15.72 50.01
N ALA A 190 2.81 -14.56 49.94
CA ALA A 190 3.56 -14.00 51.06
C ALA A 190 2.63 -13.71 52.26
N GLN A 191 1.46 -13.13 52.01
CA GLN A 191 0.46 -12.90 53.06
C GLN A 191 -0.03 -14.21 53.70
N LEU A 192 -0.30 -15.24 52.89
CA LEU A 192 -0.73 -16.54 53.36
C LEU A 192 0.34 -17.21 54.23
N GLN A 193 1.61 -17.08 53.83
CA GLN A 193 2.74 -17.60 54.61
C GLN A 193 2.85 -16.90 55.97
N VAL A 194 2.77 -15.56 56.01
CA VAL A 194 2.76 -14.79 57.25
C VAL A 194 1.60 -15.21 58.16
N HIS A 195 0.40 -15.36 57.61
CA HIS A 195 -0.76 -15.83 58.38
C HIS A 195 -0.59 -17.27 58.87
N GLY A 196 0.03 -18.14 58.08
CA GLY A 196 0.38 -19.51 58.48
C GLY A 196 1.34 -19.53 59.67
N ASP A 197 2.41 -18.72 59.62
CA ASP A 197 3.38 -18.59 60.70
C ASP A 197 2.73 -18.05 61.98
N GLN A 198 1.84 -17.06 61.86
CA GLN A 198 1.07 -16.52 62.99
C GLN A 198 0.15 -17.59 63.61
N PHE A 199 -0.53 -18.38 62.78
CA PHE A 199 -1.40 -19.45 63.27
C PHE A 199 -0.59 -20.53 64.01
N GLN A 200 0.58 -20.90 63.48
CA GLN A 200 1.47 -21.85 64.15
C GLN A 200 1.91 -21.32 65.52
N GLN A 201 2.34 -20.06 65.61
CA GLN A 201 2.71 -19.44 66.89
C GLN A 201 1.57 -19.45 67.90
N LEU A 202 0.34 -19.16 67.47
CA LEU A 202 -0.83 -19.22 68.35
C LEU A 202 -1.15 -20.65 68.79
N SER A 203 -0.98 -21.63 67.90
CA SER A 203 -1.16 -23.04 68.21
C SER A 203 -0.15 -23.52 69.26
N ASP A 204 1.12 -23.16 69.10
CA ASP A 204 2.19 -23.48 70.04
C ASP A 204 1.89 -22.85 71.41
N GLN A 205 1.53 -21.56 71.45
CA GLN A 205 1.13 -20.88 72.70
C GLN A 205 -0.08 -21.52 73.39
N TYR A 206 -1.06 -21.99 72.61
CA TYR A 206 -2.22 -22.69 73.15
C TYR A 206 -1.81 -24.02 73.78
N ASN A 207 -0.96 -24.80 73.10
CA ASN A 207 -0.47 -26.08 73.59
C ASN A 207 0.38 -25.91 74.86
N ASP A 208 1.24 -24.90 74.92
CA ASP A 208 2.04 -24.57 76.11
C ASP A 208 1.14 -24.24 77.31
N ARG A 209 0.12 -23.38 77.09
CA ARG A 209 -0.84 -23.04 78.16
C ARG A 209 -1.65 -24.25 78.62
N ARG A 210 -2.05 -25.13 77.70
CA ARG A 210 -2.74 -26.39 78.04
C ARG A 210 -1.84 -27.26 78.90
N GLY A 211 -0.58 -27.49 78.51
CA GLY A 211 0.36 -28.27 79.32
C GLY A 211 0.61 -27.65 80.70
N MET A 212 0.63 -26.31 80.80
CA MET A 212 0.73 -25.63 82.09
C MET A 212 -0.53 -25.80 82.95
N MET A 213 -1.71 -25.87 82.34
CA MET A 213 -2.95 -26.16 83.05
C MET A 213 -2.98 -27.60 83.55
N ASP A 214 -2.62 -28.58 82.70
CA ASP A 214 -2.55 -29.99 83.07
C ASP A 214 -1.60 -30.22 84.26
N THR A 215 -0.46 -29.53 84.29
CA THR A 215 0.49 -29.60 85.42
C THR A 215 -0.03 -28.94 86.69
N LEU A 216 -0.74 -27.81 86.60
CA LEU A 216 -1.39 -27.19 87.75
C LEU A 216 -2.53 -28.06 88.31
N GLU A 217 -3.31 -28.71 87.45
CA GLU A 217 -4.36 -29.65 87.84
C GLU A 217 -3.79 -30.85 88.59
N GLU A 218 -2.68 -31.40 88.09
CA GLU A 218 -1.97 -32.50 88.75
C GLU A 218 -1.43 -32.10 90.13
N GLN A 219 -0.79 -30.94 90.24
CA GLN A 219 -0.32 -30.40 91.52
C GLN A 219 -1.48 -30.19 92.52
N LEU A 220 -2.63 -29.71 92.03
CA LEU A 220 -3.81 -29.55 92.88
C LEU A 220 -4.32 -30.90 93.40
N ARG A 221 -4.37 -31.92 92.54
CA ARG A 221 -4.77 -33.28 92.92
C ARG A 221 -3.85 -33.88 93.99
N GLU A 222 -2.53 -33.79 93.79
CA GLU A 222 -1.54 -34.25 94.77
C GLU A 222 -1.69 -33.51 96.12
N SER A 223 -1.91 -32.19 96.09
CA SER A 223 -2.10 -31.41 97.31
C SER A 223 -3.36 -31.81 98.09
N GLN A 224 -4.43 -32.20 97.40
CA GLN A 224 -5.67 -32.66 98.02
C GLN A 224 -5.52 -34.07 98.63
N GLU A 225 -4.76 -34.94 97.98
CA GLU A 225 -4.43 -36.28 98.53
C GLU A 225 -3.58 -36.20 99.81
N HIS A 226 -2.72 -35.18 99.94
CA HIS A 226 -1.88 -34.98 101.13
C HIS A 226 -2.57 -34.30 102.33
N VAL A 227 -3.79 -33.75 102.15
CA VAL A 227 -4.55 -33.04 103.19
C VAL A 227 -5.68 -33.91 103.79
N SER A 228 -5.93 -35.11 103.24
CA SER A 228 -6.87 -36.12 103.77
C SER A 228 -6.18 -37.15 104.66
#